data_AF-A0A4R2U6A2-F1
#
_entry.id   AF-A0A4R2U6A2-F1
#
_cell.length_a   1.000
_cell.length_b   1.000
_cell.length_c   1.000
_cell.angle_alpha   90.00
_cell.angle_beta   90.00
_cell.angle_gamma   90.00
#
_symmetry.space_group_name_H-M   'P 1'
#
loop_
_entity.id
_entity.type
_entity.pdbx_description
1 polymer ?
#
loop_
_entity_poly.entity_id
_entity_poly.type
_entity_poly.pdbx_seq_one_letter_code
_entity_poly.pdbx_strand_id
1 'polypeptide(L)'
;MNNNSLRITIDRLDDFYSEEPKTIFDIKCNFEDFIEVVVDTLKELIKYHGIVGYKNTWNGHDFPLSNFITLKYYSENKLNTPIIEKEKNIFITDINEELTFINKYVN
;
A
#
# COMPACT_ATOMS: atom_id res chain seq x y z
N MET A 1 -21.32 5.35 -15.19
CA MET A 1 -20.06 6.10 -14.97
C MET A 1 -19.62 5.81 -13.54
N ASN A 2 -18.70 4.86 -13.34
CA ASN A 2 -18.22 4.56 -11.99
C ASN A 2 -17.31 5.68 -11.54
N ASN A 3 -17.69 6.32 -10.43
CA ASN A 3 -17.02 7.50 -9.90
C ASN A 3 -15.77 7.06 -9.11
N ASN A 4 -14.76 6.52 -9.81
CA ASN A 4 -13.49 6.02 -9.25
C ASN A 4 -12.51 7.16 -8.94
N SER A 5 -13.01 8.28 -8.40
CA SER A 5 -12.18 9.45 -8.13
C SER A 5 -11.84 9.57 -6.66
N LEU A 6 -10.54 9.68 -6.38
CA LEU A 6 -9.99 9.87 -5.05
C LEU A 6 -9.55 11.33 -4.90
N ARG A 7 -9.90 11.96 -3.78
CA ARG A 7 -9.31 13.24 -3.37
C ARG A 7 -8.30 12.99 -2.27
N ILE A 8 -7.08 13.51 -2.45
CA ILE A 8 -5.97 13.37 -1.51
C ILE A 8 -5.60 14.76 -1.04
N THR A 9 -5.63 14.97 0.27
CA THR A 9 -5.17 16.19 0.92
C THR A 9 -4.00 15.88 1.84
N ILE A 10 -2.95 16.70 1.78
CA ILE A 10 -1.86 16.69 2.77
C ILE A 10 -1.90 18.02 3.48
N ASP A 11 -2.10 17.93 4.78
CA ASP A 11 -2.12 19.08 5.67
C ASP A 11 -0.82 19.12 6.48
N ARG A 12 -0.23 20.31 6.55
CA ARG A 12 0.92 20.59 7.38
C ARG A 12 0.46 21.28 8.67
N LEU A 13 0.92 20.74 9.79
CA LEU A 13 0.82 21.34 11.11
C LEU A 13 2.18 21.95 11.44
N ASP A 14 2.23 23.26 11.69
CA ASP A 14 3.49 23.95 11.98
C ASP A 14 4.02 23.68 13.40
N ASP A 15 3.11 23.38 14.34
CA ASP A 15 3.42 22.81 15.65
C ASP A 15 2.21 21.99 16.16
N PHE A 16 2.39 21.28 17.29
CA PHE A 16 1.32 20.47 17.89
C PHE A 16 0.16 21.29 18.48
N TYR A 17 0.30 22.62 18.60
CA TYR A 17 -0.68 23.52 19.20
C TYR A 17 -1.38 24.43 18.19
N SER A 18 -0.97 24.36 16.93
CA SER A 18 -1.53 25.15 15.84
C SER A 18 -2.99 24.75 15.64
N GLU A 19 -3.89 25.71 15.78
CA GLU A 19 -5.33 25.46 15.75
C GLU A 19 -5.85 25.12 14.35
N GLU A 20 -5.12 25.51 13.29
CA GLU A 20 -5.55 25.31 11.91
C GLU A 20 -4.49 24.62 11.04
N PRO A 21 -4.75 23.38 10.57
CA PRO A 21 -3.89 22.73 9.59
C PRO A 21 -3.86 23.51 8.27
N LYS A 22 -2.67 23.64 7.68
CA LYS A 22 -2.49 24.26 6.37
C LYS A 22 -2.43 23.17 5.29
N THR A 23 -3.44 23.10 4.43
CA THR A 23 -3.39 22.24 3.24
C THR A 23 -2.26 22.67 2.31
N ILE A 24 -1.28 21.80 2.13
CA ILE A 24 -0.12 22.01 1.24
C ILE A 24 -0.23 21.18 -0.04
N PHE A 25 -1.16 20.22 -0.09
CA PHE A 25 -1.44 19.40 -1.24
C PHE A 25 -2.93 19.07 -1.26
N ASP A 26 -3.58 19.26 -2.41
CA ASP A 26 -4.97 18.89 -2.63
C ASP A 26 -5.13 18.50 -4.10
N ILE A 27 -5.31 17.22 -4.36
CA ILE A 27 -5.46 16.69 -5.71
C ILE A 27 -6.66 15.77 -5.78
N LYS A 28 -7.32 15.78 -6.94
CA LYS A 28 -8.30 14.78 -7.33
C LYS A 28 -7.69 13.93 -8.44
N CYS A 29 -7.64 12.62 -8.22
CA CYS A 29 -7.05 11.66 -9.15
C CYS A 29 -7.98 10.46 -9.37
N ASN A 30 -7.63 9.62 -10.33
CA ASN A 30 -8.25 8.31 -10.47
C ASN A 30 -7.70 7.38 -9.38
N PHE A 31 -8.57 6.60 -8.76
CA PHE A 31 -8.21 5.62 -7.75
C PHE A 31 -7.21 4.58 -8.29
N GLU A 32 -7.39 4.11 -9.51
CA GLU A 32 -6.49 3.12 -10.11
C GLU A 32 -5.10 3.68 -10.36
N ASP A 33 -4.99 4.90 -10.91
CA ASP A 33 -3.72 5.60 -11.09
C ASP A 33 -3.00 5.79 -9.75
N PHE A 34 -3.74 6.13 -8.69
CA PHE A 34 -3.18 6.26 -7.35
C PHE A 34 -2.62 4.94 -6.83
N ILE A 35 -3.36 3.83 -6.99
CA ILE A 35 -2.91 2.51 -6.56
C ILE A 35 -1.65 2.08 -7.31
N GLU A 36 -1.58 2.34 -8.62
CA GLU A 36 -0.38 2.06 -9.42
C GLU A 36 0.85 2.81 -8.89
N VAL A 37 0.72 4.13 -8.66
CA VAL A 37 1.81 4.95 -8.11
C VAL A 37 2.24 4.46 -6.73
N VAL A 38 1.29 4.15 -5.84
CA VAL A 38 1.60 3.63 -4.49
C VAL A 38 2.35 2.30 -4.59
N VAL A 39 1.85 1.37 -5.41
CA VAL A 39 2.46 0.05 -5.60
C VAL A 39 3.88 0.18 -6.15
N ASP A 40 4.10 1.03 -7.15
CA ASP A 40 5.42 1.23 -7.74
C ASP A 40 6.40 1.90 -6.78
N THR A 41 5.95 2.90 -6.02
CA THR A 41 6.77 3.53 -4.98
C THR A 41 7.17 2.52 -3.90
N LEU A 42 6.24 1.67 -3.45
CA LEU A 42 6.55 0.61 -2.48
C LEU A 42 7.54 -0.41 -3.02
N LYS A 43 7.49 -0.75 -4.32
CA LYS A 43 8.50 -1.63 -4.93
C LYS A 43 9.89 -1.02 -4.87
N GLU A 44 10.04 0.25 -5.25
CA GLU A 44 11.33 0.94 -5.21
C GLU A 44 11.90 0.96 -3.78
N LEU A 45 11.02 1.21 -2.80
CA LEU A 45 11.36 1.23 -1.39
C LEU A 45 11.89 -0.13 -0.89
N ILE A 46 11.22 -1.24 -1.24
CA ILE A 46 11.68 -2.60 -0.90
C ILE A 46 12.98 -2.92 -1.66
N LYS A 47 13.11 -2.56 -2.94
CA LYS A 47 14.33 -2.81 -3.71
C LYS A 47 15.53 -2.09 -3.11
N TYR A 48 15.32 -0.88 -2.61
CA TYR A 48 16.39 -0.06 -2.04
C TYR A 48 16.79 -0.52 -0.63
N HIS A 49 15.82 -0.73 0.27
CA HIS A 49 16.10 -1.03 1.67
C HIS A 49 16.13 -2.53 2.01
N GLY A 50 15.46 -3.36 1.22
CA GLY A 50 15.02 -4.70 1.64
C GLY A 50 13.98 -4.64 2.77
N ILE A 51 13.27 -5.74 3.00
CA ILE A 51 12.23 -5.82 4.05
C ILE A 51 12.84 -5.61 5.45
N VAL A 52 14.00 -6.22 5.71
CA VAL A 52 14.69 -6.12 7.01
C VAL A 52 15.31 -4.74 7.20
N GLY A 53 15.92 -4.17 6.16
CA GLY A 53 16.56 -2.85 6.24
C GLY A 53 15.54 -1.72 6.38
N TYR A 54 14.34 -1.87 5.80
CA TYR A 54 13.25 -0.90 5.92
C TYR A 54 12.96 -0.54 7.38
N LYS A 55 12.86 -1.54 8.25
CA LYS A 55 12.57 -1.36 9.68
C LYS A 55 13.56 -0.44 10.40
N ASN A 56 14.83 -0.53 10.04
CA ASN A 56 15.89 0.28 10.62
C ASN A 56 15.81 1.75 10.16
N THR A 57 15.33 2.00 8.94
CA THR A 57 15.13 3.35 8.42
C THR A 57 13.88 4.01 9.00
N TRP A 58 12.79 3.26 9.14
CA TRP A 58 11.47 3.79 9.49
C TRP A 58 11.14 3.65 10.98
N ASN A 59 12.10 3.95 11.86
CA ASN A 59 11.94 3.99 13.32
C ASN A 59 11.22 2.76 13.91
N GLY A 60 11.56 1.57 13.43
CA GLY A 60 11.01 0.31 13.95
C GLY A 60 9.68 -0.13 13.32
N HIS A 61 9.12 0.62 12.38
CA HIS A 61 7.94 0.19 11.64
C HIS A 61 8.31 -0.88 10.61
N ASP A 62 7.63 -2.03 10.68
CA ASP A 62 7.78 -3.10 9.70
C ASP A 62 7.23 -2.66 8.33
N PHE A 63 7.85 -3.17 7.26
CA PHE A 63 7.31 -2.97 5.93
C PHE A 63 5.91 -3.61 5.84
N PRO A 64 4.87 -2.90 5.34
CA PRO A 64 3.50 -3.40 5.34
C PRO A 64 3.27 -4.42 4.21
N LEU A 65 3.90 -5.58 4.32
CA LEU A 65 3.99 -6.60 3.27
C LEU A 65 2.62 -7.13 2.83
N SER A 66 1.73 -7.45 3.78
CA SER A 66 0.37 -7.93 3.49
C SER A 66 -0.45 -6.92 2.70
N ASN A 67 -0.37 -5.64 3.08
CA ASN A 67 -1.07 -4.56 2.38
C ASN A 67 -0.49 -4.35 0.98
N PHE A 68 0.84 -4.40 0.84
CA PHE A 68 1.50 -4.34 -0.45
C PHE A 68 1.05 -5.46 -1.39
N ILE A 69 1.02 -6.71 -0.92
CA ILE A 69 0.55 -7.86 -1.70
C ILE A 69 -0.90 -7.67 -2.12
N THR A 70 -1.76 -7.21 -1.21
CA THR A 70 -3.19 -6.97 -1.49
C THR A 70 -3.39 -5.89 -2.55
N LEU A 71 -2.72 -4.75 -2.40
CA LEU A 71 -2.76 -3.67 -3.37
C LEU A 71 -2.21 -4.11 -4.72
N LYS A 72 -1.20 -4.97 -4.73
CA LYS A 72 -0.63 -5.47 -5.97
C LYS A 72 -1.55 -6.44 -6.68
N TYR A 73 -2.13 -7.38 -5.95
CA TYR A 73 -3.13 -8.30 -6.48
C TYR A 73 -4.28 -7.52 -7.11
N TYR A 74 -4.75 -6.48 -6.44
CA TYR A 74 -5.77 -5.58 -6.97
C TYR A 74 -5.29 -4.83 -8.22
N SER A 75 -4.07 -4.28 -8.21
CA SER A 75 -3.49 -3.58 -9.37
C SER A 75 -3.43 -4.46 -10.62
N GLU A 76 -3.10 -5.75 -10.51
CA GLU A 76 -2.98 -6.66 -11.66
C GLU A 76 -4.30 -7.31 -12.09
N ASN A 77 -5.13 -7.70 -11.14
CA ASN A 77 -6.33 -8.49 -11.41
C ASN A 77 -7.61 -7.66 -11.37
N LYS A 78 -7.55 -6.44 -10.84
CA LYS A 78 -8.72 -5.58 -10.53
C LYS A 78 -9.74 -6.28 -9.63
N LEU A 79 -9.24 -7.19 -8.79
CA LEU A 79 -10.00 -8.03 -7.85
C LEU A 79 -9.33 -8.00 -6.47
N ASN A 80 -10.09 -8.32 -5.42
CA ASN A 80 -9.52 -8.50 -4.09
C ASN A 80 -8.73 -9.80 -4.01
N THR A 81 -7.72 -9.83 -3.13
CA THR A 81 -6.99 -11.05 -2.80
C THR A 81 -7.95 -12.17 -2.42
N PRO A 82 -7.77 -13.39 -2.94
CA PRO A 82 -8.62 -14.52 -2.61
C PRO A 82 -8.37 -14.96 -1.16
N ILE A 83 -9.27 -14.56 -0.26
CA ILE A 83 -9.26 -14.94 1.15
C ILE A 83 -10.41 -15.93 1.36
N ILE A 84 -10.10 -17.10 1.91
CA ILE A 84 -11.08 -18.18 2.14
C ILE A 84 -11.25 -18.36 3.65
N GLU A 85 -12.48 -18.34 4.14
CA GLU A 85 -12.78 -18.76 5.52
C GLU A 85 -12.88 -20.29 5.56
N LYS A 86 -11.90 -20.94 6.18
CA LYS A 86 -11.83 -22.42 6.28
C LYS A 86 -12.67 -22.95 7.44
N GLU A 87 -12.64 -22.23 8.55
CA GLU A 87 -13.41 -22.47 9.78
C GLU A 87 -13.83 -21.12 10.34
N LYS A 88 -14.73 -21.10 11.32
CA LYS A 88 -15.24 -19.85 11.92
C LYS A 88 -14.07 -18.96 12.39
N ASN A 89 -13.94 -17.79 11.78
CA ASN A 89 -12.85 -16.83 12.00
C ASN A 89 -11.42 -17.33 11.67
N ILE A 90 -11.29 -18.38 10.85
CA ILE A 90 -10.00 -18.86 10.33
C ILE A 90 -9.94 -18.58 8.84
N PHE A 91 -9.14 -17.59 8.47
CA PHE A 91 -8.94 -17.17 7.09
C PHE A 91 -7.62 -17.70 6.55
N ILE A 92 -7.63 -18.20 5.31
CA ILE A 92 -6.45 -18.68 4.60
C ILE A 92 -6.29 -17.97 3.26
N THR A 93 -5.04 -17.86 2.83
CA THR A 93 -4.59 -17.39 1.52
C THR A 93 -3.58 -18.40 0.95
N ASP A 94 -3.33 -18.36 -0.36
CA ASP A 94 -2.29 -19.19 -0.97
C ASP A 94 -0.92 -18.49 -0.90
N ILE A 95 -0.07 -18.96 0.01
CA ILE A 95 1.28 -18.44 0.20
C ILE A 95 2.16 -18.55 -1.07
N ASN A 96 1.90 -19.51 -1.96
CA ASN A 96 2.69 -19.64 -3.19
C ASN A 96 2.36 -18.52 -4.19
N GLU A 97 1.09 -18.10 -4.24
CA GLU A 97 0.70 -16.93 -5.03
C GLU A 97 1.36 -15.68 -4.45
N GLU A 98 1.32 -15.49 -3.14
CA GLU A 98 1.98 -14.36 -2.44
C GLU A 98 3.49 -14.30 -2.74
N LEU A 99 4.19 -15.44 -2.63
CA LEU A 99 5.61 -15.54 -2.95
C LEU A 99 5.90 -15.29 -4.43
N THR A 100 5.01 -15.70 -5.33
CA THR A 100 5.13 -15.41 -6.76
C THR A 100 5.08 -13.91 -7.02
N PHE A 101 4.16 -13.20 -6.35
CA PHE A 101 4.14 -11.74 -6.42
C PHE A 101 5.46 -11.17 -5.90
N ILE A 102 5.91 -11.54 -4.70
CA ILE A 102 7.17 -11.01 -4.14
C ILE A 102 8.36 -11.26 -5.10
N ASN A 103 8.53 -12.49 -5.59
CA ASN A 103 9.66 -12.85 -6.46
C ASN A 103 9.69 -12.09 -7.79
N LYS A 104 8.52 -11.74 -8.34
CA LYS A 104 8.42 -10.89 -9.54
C LYS A 104 9.00 -9.48 -9.32
N TYR A 105 9.13 -9.03 -8.06
CA TYR A 105 9.61 -7.68 -7.73
C TYR A 105 11.03 -7.63 -7.21
N VAL A 106 11.57 -8.72 -6.68
CA VAL A 106 12.96 -8.74 -6.18
C VAL A 106 13.96 -9.04 -7.30
N ASN A 107 13.49 -9.59 -8.43
CA ASN A 107 14.28 -9.85 -9.64
C ASN A 107 14.15 -8.75 -10.69
#